data_AF-A0A940B1S4-F1
#
_entry.id   AF-A0A940B1S4-F1
#
_cell.length_a   1.000
_cell.length_b   1.000
_cell.length_c   1.000
_cell.angle_alpha   90.00
_cell.angle_beta   90.00
_cell.angle_gamma   90.00
#
_symmetry.space_group_name_H-M   'P 1'
#
loop_
_entity.id
_entity.type
_entity.pdbx_description
1 polymer ?
#
loop_
_entity_poly.entity_id
_entity_poly.type
_entity_poly.pdbx_seq_one_letter_code
_entity_poly.pdbx_strand_id
1 'polypeptide(L)'
;MEHLLSGLLFILFMIVAITVFNEKTFKISNDIALVLFSFLIAGFVKILEAIGFIDFETSMVGRIADFNFQEFLMDGILCFMLFSGASGVNFNRFVKNIKSISMLALLSTVISSFVYGGIFYLFSLLLGLDLSIWLCILLGCIVSPTDPIAATSILKKAGLSKNVSTVIEGESLFNDGTGVAVFVCVKNIVNDVSDLSFPVLMAKELLGAVAIGLAVSFLMFRLLRASNNPMLHILISLLNVVAAYTICEALGCSGVIASVVCGIYFSKNMARYEEWRKVVDPKDWYDDFWHLADTLLNNILFILIGCAVLNLPHHPLIAALVFGAILINMAARFTGVGTSALIIGKHKIPNRYNTVEFTTLMTWSALKGGLSLALALSTAEFLPQSSYNVLLIVTITTMYFTIVVQGLTMKNVFSLIEKHKADRIRL
;
A
#
# COMPACT_ATOMS: atom_id res chain seq x y z
N MET A 1 -11.28 -22.65 17.10
CA MET A 1 -11.78 -21.43 17.78
C MET A 1 -10.77 -20.92 18.82
N GLU A 2 -10.25 -21.77 19.71
CA GLU A 2 -9.19 -21.39 20.68
C GLU A 2 -7.95 -20.77 20.02
N HIS A 3 -7.46 -21.35 18.92
CA HIS A 3 -6.30 -20.83 18.18
C HIS A 3 -6.50 -19.43 17.58
N LEU A 4 -7.73 -19.09 17.15
CA LEU A 4 -8.04 -17.78 16.57
C LEU A 4 -8.06 -16.70 17.65
N LEU A 5 -8.71 -16.97 18.79
CA LEU A 5 -8.79 -16.02 19.89
C LEU A 5 -7.43 -15.77 20.52
N SER A 6 -6.58 -16.80 20.65
CA SER A 6 -5.21 -16.63 21.14
C SER A 6 -4.33 -15.80 20.19
N GLY A 7 -4.48 -15.98 18.87
CA GLY A 7 -3.79 -15.17 17.88
C GLY A 7 -4.21 -13.71 17.93
N LEU A 8 -5.52 -13.46 17.98
CA LEU A 8 -6.07 -12.10 18.12
C LEU A 8 -5.60 -11.43 19.42
N LEU A 9 -5.65 -12.16 20.55
CA LEU A 9 -5.14 -11.66 21.83
C LEU A 9 -3.67 -11.24 21.73
N PHE A 10 -2.83 -12.06 21.10
CA PHE A 10 -1.41 -11.76 20.95
C PHE A 10 -1.18 -10.54 20.06
N ILE A 11 -1.86 -10.45 18.91
CA ILE A 11 -1.76 -9.29 18.02
C ILE A 11 -2.19 -8.01 18.75
N LEU A 12 -3.35 -8.02 19.42
CA LEU A 12 -3.82 -6.86 20.18
C LEU A 12 -2.85 -6.48 21.30
N PHE A 13 -2.31 -7.47 22.02
CA PHE A 13 -1.28 -7.24 23.04
C PHE A 13 -0.04 -6.57 22.44
N MET A 14 0.45 -7.06 21.29
CA MET A 14 1.59 -6.45 20.59
C MET A 14 1.29 -5.01 20.16
N ILE A 15 0.12 -4.73 19.57
CA ILE A 15 -0.29 -3.36 19.20
C ILE A 15 -0.20 -2.45 20.41
N VAL A 16 -0.85 -2.83 21.51
CA VAL A 16 -0.93 -2.01 22.72
C VAL A 16 0.45 -1.84 23.35
N ALA A 17 1.20 -2.92 23.55
CA ALA A 17 2.52 -2.90 24.19
C ALA A 17 3.51 -2.05 23.39
N ILE A 18 3.60 -2.25 22.07
CA ILE A 18 4.50 -1.48 21.20
C ILE A 18 4.08 -0.01 21.16
N THR A 19 2.79 0.29 21.01
CA THR A 19 2.31 1.67 20.92
C THR A 19 2.59 2.44 22.21
N VAL A 20 2.28 1.86 23.37
CA VAL A 20 2.54 2.49 24.69
C VAL A 20 4.04 2.66 24.91
N PHE A 21 4.86 1.67 24.52
CA PHE A 21 6.30 1.76 24.62
C PHE A 21 6.86 2.89 23.74
N ASN A 22 6.42 2.96 22.47
CA ASN A 22 6.81 3.99 21.52
C ASN A 22 6.45 5.40 22.02
N GLU A 23 5.23 5.59 22.52
CA GLU A 23 4.75 6.88 23.03
C GLU A 23 5.62 7.42 24.17
N LYS A 24 6.10 6.53 25.06
CA LYS A 24 6.93 6.90 26.21
C LYS A 24 8.40 7.11 25.87
N THR A 25 8.93 6.40 24.87
CA THR A 25 10.39 6.32 24.63
C THR A 25 10.83 7.02 23.34
N PHE A 26 10.43 6.53 22.18
CA PHE A 26 10.97 6.96 20.88
C PHE A 26 10.16 8.06 20.18
N LYS A 27 8.83 8.07 20.35
CA LYS A 27 7.90 9.05 19.75
C LYS A 27 8.01 9.14 18.22
N ILE A 28 8.29 8.02 17.56
CA ILE A 28 8.27 7.89 16.09
C ILE A 28 6.85 7.57 15.60
N SER A 29 6.62 7.51 14.28
CA SER A 29 5.30 7.10 13.75
C SER A 29 4.94 5.70 14.26
N ASN A 30 3.69 5.49 14.65
CA ASN A 30 3.22 4.21 15.18
C ASN A 30 3.39 3.09 14.16
N ASP A 31 3.14 3.35 12.89
CA ASP A 31 3.32 2.41 11.76
C ASP A 31 4.75 1.84 11.72
N ILE A 32 5.75 2.73 11.81
CA ILE A 32 7.17 2.37 11.81
C ILE A 32 7.53 1.61 13.08
N ALA A 33 7.02 2.07 14.24
CA ALA A 33 7.25 1.40 15.52
C ALA A 33 6.70 -0.03 15.51
N LEU A 34 5.49 -0.24 15.00
CA LEU A 34 4.87 -1.56 14.92
C LEU A 34 5.73 -2.51 14.09
N VAL A 35 6.15 -2.12 12.88
CA VAL A 35 7.04 -2.97 12.06
C VAL A 35 8.38 -3.23 12.75
N LEU A 36 9.05 -2.17 13.23
CA LEU A 36 10.38 -2.26 13.81
C LEU A 36 10.41 -3.12 15.08
N PHE A 37 9.53 -2.85 16.04
CA PHE A 37 9.52 -3.58 17.31
C PHE A 37 8.98 -5.00 17.16
N SER A 38 8.04 -5.24 16.24
CA SER A 38 7.60 -6.60 15.93
C SER A 38 8.76 -7.41 15.36
N PHE A 39 9.54 -6.84 14.44
CA PHE A 39 10.77 -7.48 13.94
C PHE A 39 11.79 -7.76 15.04
N LEU A 40 12.04 -6.81 15.94
CA LEU A 40 12.97 -7.00 17.06
C LEU A 40 12.50 -8.09 18.02
N ILE A 41 11.21 -8.10 18.36
CA ILE A 41 10.61 -9.12 19.23
C ILE A 41 10.68 -10.48 18.57
N ALA A 42 10.36 -10.55 17.28
CA ALA A 42 10.39 -11.79 16.53
C ALA A 42 11.84 -12.33 16.44
N GLY A 43 12.81 -11.46 16.11
CA GLY A 43 14.23 -11.82 16.09
C GLY A 43 14.75 -12.28 17.45
N PHE A 44 14.29 -11.66 18.53
CA PHE A 44 14.62 -12.10 19.89
C PHE A 44 14.09 -13.51 20.19
N VAL A 45 12.86 -13.84 19.77
CA VAL A 45 12.33 -15.21 19.92
C VAL A 45 13.17 -16.22 19.13
N LYS A 46 13.61 -15.88 17.91
CA LYS A 46 14.52 -16.73 17.12
C LYS A 46 15.89 -16.94 17.79
N ILE A 47 16.41 -15.92 18.48
CA ILE A 47 17.66 -16.07 19.25
C ILE A 47 17.45 -17.02 20.43
N LEU A 48 16.30 -16.93 21.13
CA LEU A 48 15.97 -17.86 22.22
C LEU A 48 15.81 -19.31 21.73
N GLU A 49 15.27 -19.49 20.52
CA GLU A 49 15.22 -20.79 19.85
C GLU A 49 16.62 -21.33 19.56
N ALA A 50 17.51 -20.51 19.01
CA ALA A 50 18.89 -20.92 18.73
C ALA A 50 19.66 -21.34 20.00
N ILE A 51 19.28 -20.83 21.18
CA ILE A 51 19.87 -21.17 22.49
C ILE A 51 19.13 -22.37 23.15
N GLY A 52 18.05 -22.86 22.55
CA GLY A 52 17.27 -24.02 23.03
C GLY A 52 16.30 -23.71 24.17
N PHE A 53 15.95 -22.44 24.37
CA PHE A 53 15.09 -22.01 25.48
C PHE A 53 13.59 -22.11 25.16
N ILE A 54 13.22 -21.91 23.89
CA ILE A 54 11.84 -21.89 23.37
C ILE A 54 11.86 -22.52 21.98
N ASP A 55 10.79 -23.19 21.58
CA ASP A 55 10.59 -23.62 20.19
C ASP A 55 9.79 -22.55 19.42
N PHE A 56 10.32 -22.05 18.30
CA PHE A 56 9.69 -20.95 17.56
C PHE A 56 8.37 -21.37 16.92
N GLU A 57 8.28 -22.58 16.36
CA GLU A 57 7.06 -23.06 15.69
C GLU A 57 5.90 -23.17 16.68
N THR A 58 6.19 -23.51 17.95
CA THR A 58 5.17 -23.55 19.00
C THR A 58 4.89 -22.19 19.64
N SER A 59 5.79 -21.22 19.46
CA SER A 59 5.60 -19.85 19.95
C SER A 59 4.47 -19.13 19.20
N MET A 60 3.81 -18.18 19.88
CA MET A 60 2.78 -17.36 19.24
C MET A 60 3.33 -16.51 18.10
N VAL A 61 4.61 -16.14 18.15
CA VAL A 61 5.30 -15.41 17.07
C VAL A 61 5.44 -16.29 15.84
N GLY A 62 5.86 -17.55 15.99
CA GLY A 62 5.96 -18.48 14.86
C GLY A 62 4.61 -18.77 14.21
N ARG A 63 3.56 -18.99 15.02
CA ARG A 63 2.20 -19.15 14.52
C ARG A 63 1.68 -17.94 13.73
N ILE A 64 2.11 -16.73 14.09
CA ILE A 64 1.77 -15.50 13.36
C ILE A 64 2.60 -15.35 12.10
N ALA A 65 3.86 -15.79 12.12
CA ALA A 65 4.71 -15.81 10.93
C ALA A 65 4.18 -16.81 9.88
N ASP A 66 3.55 -17.90 10.31
CA ASP A 66 2.91 -18.91 9.46
C ASP A 66 1.44 -18.62 9.15
N PHE A 67 0.91 -17.51 9.67
CA PHE A 67 -0.44 -17.09 9.38
C PHE A 67 -0.61 -16.82 7.87
N ASN A 68 -1.74 -17.23 7.28
CA ASN A 68 -2.02 -17.00 5.86
C ASN A 68 -2.27 -15.51 5.58
N PHE A 69 -1.20 -14.74 5.52
CA PHE A 69 -1.21 -13.29 5.33
C PHE A 69 -1.85 -12.92 3.99
N GLN A 70 -1.61 -13.71 2.95
CA GLN A 70 -2.17 -13.50 1.62
C GLN A 70 -3.70 -13.52 1.68
N GLU A 71 -4.29 -14.60 2.18
CA GLU A 71 -5.76 -14.77 2.26
C GLU A 71 -6.38 -13.70 3.18
N PHE A 72 -5.78 -13.46 4.34
CA PHE A 72 -6.28 -12.44 5.27
C PHE A 72 -6.28 -11.03 4.67
N LEU A 73 -5.20 -10.66 3.96
CA LEU A 73 -5.10 -9.35 3.35
C LEU A 73 -6.01 -9.25 2.12
N MET A 74 -5.77 -10.09 1.10
CA MET A 74 -6.41 -9.99 -0.21
C MET A 74 -7.91 -10.28 -0.14
N ASP A 75 -8.30 -11.37 0.52
CA ASP A 75 -9.68 -11.85 0.52
C ASP A 75 -10.50 -11.26 1.67
N GLY A 76 -9.82 -10.74 2.70
CA GLY A 76 -10.45 -10.20 3.91
C GLY A 76 -10.47 -8.68 3.97
N ILE A 77 -9.29 -8.07 4.09
CA ILE A 77 -9.15 -6.73 4.68
C ILE A 77 -8.88 -5.62 3.66
N LEU A 78 -8.25 -5.97 2.54
CA LEU A 78 -7.76 -5.00 1.56
C LEU A 78 -8.86 -4.06 1.06
N CYS A 79 -10.04 -4.59 0.75
CA CYS A 79 -11.17 -3.79 0.28
C CYS A 79 -11.57 -2.71 1.31
N PHE A 80 -11.60 -3.05 2.61
CA PHE A 80 -11.96 -2.13 3.68
C PHE A 80 -10.92 -1.05 3.90
N MET A 81 -9.62 -1.38 3.86
CA MET A 81 -8.54 -0.39 4.01
C MET A 81 -8.58 0.63 2.87
N LEU A 82 -8.75 0.16 1.64
CA LEU A 82 -8.81 1.03 0.46
C LEU A 82 -10.04 1.91 0.46
N PHE A 83 -11.19 1.36 0.85
CA PHE A 83 -12.40 2.14 1.01
C PHE A 83 -12.21 3.22 2.09
N SER A 84 -11.66 2.87 3.25
CA SER A 84 -11.45 3.81 4.35
C SER A 84 -10.49 4.94 3.99
N GLY A 85 -9.34 4.59 3.41
CA GLY A 85 -8.39 5.58 2.93
C GLY A 85 -8.99 6.52 1.89
N ALA A 86 -9.85 5.99 1.00
CA ALA A 86 -10.53 6.76 -0.03
C ALA A 86 -11.71 7.61 0.49
N SER A 87 -12.45 7.15 1.50
CA SER A 87 -13.56 7.89 2.09
C SER A 87 -13.08 9.10 2.90
N GLY A 88 -11.89 9.01 3.52
CA GLY A 88 -11.25 10.13 4.23
C GLY A 88 -10.64 11.22 3.35
N VAL A 89 -10.59 11.04 2.02
CA VAL A 89 -9.99 12.02 1.10
C VAL A 89 -10.85 13.28 1.03
N ASN A 90 -10.22 14.46 1.00
CA ASN A 90 -10.94 15.69 0.70
C ASN A 90 -11.28 15.78 -0.81
N PHE A 91 -12.53 15.49 -1.16
CA PHE A 91 -13.00 15.43 -2.55
C PHE A 91 -12.66 16.69 -3.38
N ASN A 92 -12.84 17.89 -2.82
CA ASN A 92 -12.59 19.14 -3.55
C ASN A 92 -11.11 19.32 -3.92
N ARG A 93 -10.19 18.99 -2.99
CA ARG A 93 -8.75 19.01 -3.27
C ARG A 93 -8.34 17.88 -4.21
N PHE A 94 -8.97 16.71 -4.09
CA PHE A 94 -8.73 15.57 -4.96
C PHE A 94 -9.04 15.90 -6.41
N VAL A 95 -10.24 16.42 -6.70
CA VAL A 95 -10.63 16.82 -8.06
C VAL A 95 -9.71 17.90 -8.62
N LYS A 96 -9.28 18.87 -7.80
CA LYS A 96 -8.32 19.90 -8.21
C LYS A 96 -6.98 19.31 -8.68
N ASN A 97 -6.57 18.18 -8.13
CA ASN A 97 -5.30 17.53 -8.44
C ASN A 97 -5.45 16.22 -9.23
N ILE A 98 -6.66 15.90 -9.73
CA ILE A 98 -6.96 14.60 -10.35
C ILE A 98 -6.00 14.23 -11.47
N LYS A 99 -5.62 15.19 -12.32
CA LYS A 99 -4.68 14.92 -13.41
C LYS A 99 -3.32 14.45 -12.89
N SER A 100 -2.80 15.12 -11.85
CA SER A 100 -1.51 14.75 -11.25
C SER A 100 -1.61 13.41 -10.53
N ILE A 101 -2.69 13.20 -9.77
CA ILE A 101 -2.95 11.94 -9.07
C ILE A 101 -3.06 10.78 -10.06
N SER A 102 -3.91 10.87 -11.08
CA SER A 102 -4.10 9.80 -12.07
C SER A 102 -2.84 9.52 -12.88
N MET A 103 -2.08 10.55 -13.26
CA MET A 103 -0.81 10.36 -13.98
C MET A 103 0.21 9.66 -13.08
N LEU A 104 0.36 10.06 -11.83
CA LEU A 104 1.31 9.38 -10.94
C LEU A 104 0.82 7.96 -10.62
N ALA A 105 -0.44 7.77 -10.25
CA ALA A 105 -0.96 6.45 -9.88
C ALA A 105 -0.93 5.43 -11.03
N LEU A 106 -1.24 5.86 -12.26
CA LEU A 106 -1.25 4.97 -13.43
C LEU A 106 0.13 4.89 -14.08
N LEU A 107 0.64 6.04 -14.55
CA LEU A 107 1.84 6.08 -15.38
C LEU A 107 3.11 5.81 -14.57
N SER A 108 3.25 6.40 -13.36
CA SER A 108 4.42 6.13 -12.53
C SER A 108 4.46 4.66 -12.13
N THR A 109 3.34 4.07 -11.73
CA THR A 109 3.29 2.66 -11.31
C THR A 109 3.65 1.74 -12.46
N VAL A 110 3.07 1.93 -13.65
CA VAL A 110 3.42 1.12 -14.83
C VAL A 110 4.90 1.29 -15.18
N ILE A 111 5.39 2.53 -15.31
CA ILE A 111 6.80 2.77 -15.66
C ILE A 111 7.73 2.17 -14.59
N SER A 112 7.45 2.40 -13.31
CA SER A 112 8.26 1.86 -12.22
C SER A 112 8.27 0.33 -12.23
N SER A 113 7.15 -0.34 -12.50
CA SER A 113 7.10 -1.80 -12.60
C SER A 113 7.97 -2.34 -13.74
N PHE A 114 7.87 -1.76 -14.94
CA PHE A 114 8.66 -2.20 -16.09
C PHE A 114 10.14 -1.84 -15.96
N VAL A 115 10.46 -0.65 -15.45
CA VAL A 115 11.85 -0.22 -15.20
C VAL A 115 12.49 -1.08 -14.12
N TYR A 116 11.77 -1.36 -13.03
CA TYR A 116 12.23 -2.27 -12.00
C TYR A 116 12.54 -3.64 -12.60
N GLY A 117 11.60 -4.22 -13.34
CA GLY A 117 11.79 -5.53 -13.97
C GLY A 117 12.93 -5.58 -14.96
N GLY A 118 13.08 -4.56 -15.81
CA GLY A 118 14.17 -4.46 -16.78
C GLY A 118 15.54 -4.38 -16.11
N ILE A 119 15.69 -3.52 -15.09
CA ILE A 119 16.96 -3.39 -14.35
C ILE A 119 17.24 -4.65 -13.54
N PHE A 120 16.22 -5.23 -12.89
CA PHE A 120 16.37 -6.44 -12.08
C PHE A 120 16.71 -7.66 -12.94
N TYR A 121 16.18 -7.77 -14.16
CA TYR A 121 16.57 -8.80 -15.12
C TYR A 121 18.06 -8.69 -15.51
N LEU A 122 18.54 -7.49 -15.82
CA LEU A 122 19.97 -7.28 -16.09
C LEU A 122 20.83 -7.63 -14.86
N PHE A 123 20.36 -7.27 -13.67
CA PHE A 123 21.02 -7.61 -12.41
C PHE A 123 21.01 -9.12 -12.14
N SER A 124 19.93 -9.83 -12.45
CA SER A 124 19.83 -11.28 -12.27
C SER A 124 20.78 -12.03 -13.20
N LEU A 125 20.95 -11.56 -14.44
CA LEU A 125 21.95 -12.09 -15.38
C LEU A 125 23.38 -11.96 -14.84
N LEU A 126 23.72 -10.82 -14.23
CA LEU A 126 25.04 -10.61 -13.61
C LEU A 126 25.30 -11.55 -12.44
N LEU A 127 24.24 -11.96 -11.74
CA LEU A 127 24.30 -12.90 -10.62
C LEU A 127 24.20 -14.37 -11.04
N GLY A 128 24.03 -14.66 -12.33
CA GLY A 128 23.83 -16.02 -12.83
C GLY A 128 22.48 -16.63 -12.42
N LEU A 129 21.48 -15.81 -12.13
CA LEU A 129 20.12 -16.25 -11.80
C LEU A 129 19.29 -16.41 -13.07
N ASP A 130 18.71 -17.60 -13.27
CA ASP A 130 17.84 -17.90 -14.40
C ASP A 130 16.41 -17.41 -14.13
N LEU A 131 16.20 -16.11 -14.29
CA LEU A 131 14.90 -15.45 -14.14
C LEU A 131 14.46 -14.88 -15.48
N SER A 132 13.21 -15.17 -15.88
CA SER A 132 12.65 -14.57 -17.09
C SER A 132 12.40 -13.07 -16.89
N ILE A 133 12.45 -12.30 -17.99
CA ILE A 133 12.13 -10.87 -17.96
C ILE A 133 10.73 -10.59 -17.42
N TRP A 134 9.75 -11.45 -17.76
CA TRP A 134 8.37 -11.31 -17.29
C TRP A 134 8.24 -11.54 -15.80
N LEU A 135 9.01 -12.48 -15.24
CA LEU A 135 9.08 -12.68 -13.80
C LEU A 135 9.70 -11.46 -13.09
N CYS A 136 10.72 -10.84 -13.69
CA CYS A 136 11.30 -9.62 -13.14
C CYS A 136 10.33 -8.43 -13.21
N ILE A 137 9.55 -8.31 -14.30
CA ILE A 137 8.48 -7.32 -14.43
C ILE A 137 7.37 -7.59 -13.41
N LEU A 138 6.99 -8.85 -13.19
CA LEU A 138 6.03 -9.26 -12.15
C LEU A 138 6.51 -8.80 -10.77
N LEU A 139 7.80 -9.02 -10.46
CA LEU A 139 8.42 -8.49 -9.25
C LEU A 139 8.34 -6.96 -9.19
N GLY A 140 8.57 -6.27 -10.30
CA GLY A 140 8.34 -4.84 -10.43
C GLY A 140 6.90 -4.41 -10.11
N CYS A 141 5.89 -5.21 -10.49
CA CYS A 141 4.48 -4.95 -10.16
C CYS A 141 4.22 -5.10 -8.67
N ILE A 142 4.82 -6.11 -8.04
CA ILE A 142 4.73 -6.36 -6.60
C ILE A 142 5.31 -5.17 -5.83
N VAL A 143 6.47 -4.67 -6.28
CA VAL A 143 7.18 -3.57 -5.62
C VAL A 143 6.81 -2.18 -6.19
N SER A 144 5.84 -2.10 -7.10
CA SER A 144 5.24 -0.88 -7.65
C SER A 144 4.55 0.01 -6.60
N PRO A 145 3.47 -0.53 -5.99
CA PRO A 145 2.58 0.21 -5.10
C PRO A 145 3.25 0.74 -3.83
N THR A 146 2.65 1.80 -3.27
CA THR A 146 3.16 2.49 -2.08
C THR A 146 2.02 2.83 -1.14
N ASP A 147 2.32 2.93 0.15
CA ASP A 147 1.40 3.24 1.24
C ASP A 147 1.57 4.72 1.66
N PRO A 148 0.48 5.53 1.61
CA PRO A 148 0.58 6.95 1.93
C PRO A 148 0.54 7.22 3.44
N ILE A 149 0.05 6.28 4.25
CA ILE A 149 -0.37 6.55 5.64
C ILE A 149 0.85 6.88 6.49
N ALA A 150 1.85 6.00 6.47
CA ALA A 150 3.08 6.18 7.23
C ALA A 150 3.87 7.42 6.78
N ALA A 151 3.85 7.75 5.49
CA ALA A 151 4.60 8.89 4.96
C ALA A 151 3.90 10.21 5.29
N THR A 152 2.58 10.27 5.08
CA THR A 152 1.81 11.51 5.25
C THR A 152 1.66 11.89 6.71
N SER A 153 1.59 10.93 7.64
CA SER A 153 1.55 11.19 9.08
C SER A 153 2.80 11.93 9.57
N ILE A 154 3.98 11.57 9.03
CA ILE A 154 5.27 12.22 9.31
C ILE A 154 5.35 13.59 8.65
N LEU A 155 5.00 13.65 7.36
CA LEU A 155 5.14 14.86 6.56
C LEU A 155 4.16 15.98 6.97
N LYS A 156 2.92 15.64 7.34
CA LYS A 156 1.94 16.62 7.85
C LYS A 156 2.46 17.32 9.10
N LYS A 157 3.04 16.56 10.04
CA LYS A 157 3.69 17.10 11.25
C LYS A 157 4.91 17.97 10.91
N ALA A 158 5.59 17.70 9.80
CA ALA A 158 6.73 18.48 9.32
C ALA A 158 6.33 19.75 8.53
N GLY A 159 5.04 19.97 8.26
CA GLY A 159 4.56 21.17 7.56
C GLY A 159 4.25 20.98 6.07
N LEU A 160 4.05 19.74 5.61
CA LEU A 160 3.66 19.46 4.23
C LEU A 160 2.34 20.16 3.86
N SER A 161 2.33 20.82 2.70
CA SER A 161 1.12 21.49 2.23
C SER A 161 -0.03 20.50 1.97
N LYS A 162 -1.27 20.90 2.29
CA LYS A 162 -2.47 20.07 2.09
C LYS A 162 -2.64 19.57 0.66
N ASN A 163 -2.24 20.35 -0.36
CA ASN A 163 -2.34 19.93 -1.76
C ASN A 163 -1.37 18.79 -2.09
N VAL A 164 -0.13 18.85 -1.60
CA VAL A 164 0.86 17.80 -1.85
C VAL A 164 0.49 16.55 -1.06
N SER A 165 -0.01 16.71 0.16
CA SER A 165 -0.57 15.59 0.95
C SER A 165 -1.66 14.86 0.18
N THR A 166 -2.64 15.60 -0.39
CA THR A 166 -3.70 15.00 -1.19
C THR A 166 -3.17 14.33 -2.48
N VAL A 167 -2.07 14.82 -3.06
CA VAL A 167 -1.44 14.16 -4.21
C VAL A 167 -0.77 12.84 -3.79
N ILE A 168 -0.06 12.80 -2.66
CA ILE A 168 0.56 11.58 -2.13
C ILE A 168 -0.53 10.56 -1.76
N GLU A 169 -1.53 10.98 -0.97
CA GLU A 169 -2.66 10.12 -0.58
C GLU A 169 -3.41 9.57 -1.80
N GLY A 170 -3.75 10.44 -2.76
CA GLY A 170 -4.45 10.03 -3.96
C GLY A 170 -3.62 9.12 -4.87
N GLU A 171 -2.32 9.36 -5.01
CA GLU A 171 -1.44 8.51 -5.81
C GLU A 171 -1.38 7.09 -5.25
N SER A 172 -1.17 6.98 -3.93
CA SER A 172 -1.11 5.69 -3.26
C SER A 172 -2.44 4.92 -3.27
N LEU A 173 -3.58 5.59 -3.09
CA LEU A 173 -4.88 4.91 -3.17
C LEU A 173 -5.11 4.21 -4.52
N PHE A 174 -4.76 4.87 -5.62
CA PHE A 174 -4.97 4.31 -6.96
C PHE A 174 -3.82 3.43 -7.43
N ASN A 175 -2.60 3.61 -6.91
CA ASN A 175 -1.46 2.80 -7.32
C ASN A 175 -1.55 1.36 -6.82
N ASP A 176 -2.19 1.08 -5.68
CA ASP A 176 -2.48 -0.27 -5.21
C ASP A 176 -3.33 -1.02 -6.24
N GLY A 177 -4.43 -0.38 -6.67
CA GLY A 177 -5.29 -0.88 -7.73
C GLY A 177 -4.59 -1.07 -9.07
N THR A 178 -3.75 -0.12 -9.44
CA THR A 178 -2.96 -0.19 -10.68
C THR A 178 -1.93 -1.31 -10.60
N GLY A 179 -1.22 -1.45 -9.48
CA GLY A 179 -0.20 -2.48 -9.30
C GLY A 179 -0.78 -3.88 -9.36
N VAL A 180 -1.95 -4.09 -8.74
CA VAL A 180 -2.71 -5.34 -8.85
C VAL A 180 -3.14 -5.59 -10.30
N ALA A 181 -3.70 -4.59 -11.01
CA ALA A 181 -4.11 -4.76 -12.40
C ALA A 181 -2.92 -5.11 -13.32
N VAL A 182 -1.78 -4.43 -13.17
CA VAL A 182 -0.56 -4.76 -13.92
C VAL A 182 -0.06 -6.16 -13.53
N PHE A 183 -0.09 -6.52 -12.25
CA PHE A 183 0.30 -7.84 -11.77
C PHE A 183 -0.55 -8.95 -12.42
N VAL A 184 -1.88 -8.81 -12.45
CA VAL A 184 -2.77 -9.79 -13.11
C VAL A 184 -2.47 -9.88 -14.60
N CYS A 185 -2.27 -8.74 -15.27
CA CYS A 185 -1.92 -8.72 -16.68
C CYS A 185 -0.61 -9.47 -16.97
N VAL A 186 0.44 -9.21 -16.17
CA VAL A 186 1.74 -9.86 -16.33
C VAL A 186 1.68 -11.34 -15.92
N LYS A 187 0.94 -11.69 -14.85
CA LYS A 187 0.70 -13.08 -14.45
C LYS A 187 0.04 -13.89 -15.59
N ASN A 188 -0.94 -13.31 -16.28
CA ASN A 188 -1.59 -13.98 -17.41
C ASN A 188 -0.64 -14.19 -18.59
N ILE A 189 0.30 -13.27 -18.83
CA ILE A 189 1.37 -13.44 -19.83
C ILE A 189 2.35 -14.55 -19.40
N VAL A 190 2.74 -14.58 -18.12
CA VAL A 190 3.65 -15.61 -17.58
C VAL A 190 3.04 -17.01 -17.69
N ASN A 191 1.73 -17.13 -17.46
CA ASN A 191 1.02 -18.41 -17.48
C ASN A 191 0.45 -18.78 -18.86
N ASP A 192 0.60 -17.92 -19.87
CA ASP A 192 0.06 -18.09 -21.24
C ASP A 192 -1.47 -18.32 -21.27
N VAL A 193 -2.22 -17.58 -20.45
CA VAL A 193 -3.66 -17.80 -20.20
C VAL A 193 -4.56 -16.83 -20.96
N SER A 194 -4.02 -15.75 -21.56
CA SER A 194 -4.85 -14.69 -22.16
C SER A 194 -4.50 -14.36 -23.61
N ASP A 195 -5.51 -14.44 -24.49
CA ASP A 195 -5.44 -13.98 -25.89
C ASP A 195 -5.54 -12.45 -26.03
N LEU A 196 -5.92 -11.74 -24.96
CA LEU A 196 -6.07 -10.29 -24.99
C LEU A 196 -4.71 -9.60 -24.89
N SER A 197 -4.53 -8.55 -25.70
CA SER A 197 -3.34 -7.70 -25.58
C SER A 197 -3.34 -6.95 -24.25
N PHE A 198 -2.14 -6.70 -23.70
CA PHE A 198 -1.93 -6.02 -22.43
C PHE A 198 -2.76 -4.72 -22.27
N PRO A 199 -2.82 -3.79 -23.27
CA PRO A 199 -3.63 -2.57 -23.13
C PRO A 199 -5.13 -2.82 -23.02
N VAL A 200 -5.65 -3.86 -23.69
CA VAL A 200 -7.07 -4.21 -23.66
C VAL A 200 -7.43 -4.85 -22.33
N LEU A 201 -6.58 -5.74 -21.81
CA LEU A 201 -6.76 -6.35 -20.50
C LEU A 201 -6.71 -5.29 -19.39
N MET A 202 -5.73 -4.38 -19.46
CA MET A 202 -5.64 -3.23 -18.55
C MET A 202 -6.88 -2.34 -18.63
N ALA A 203 -7.37 -2.03 -19.84
CA ALA A 203 -8.58 -1.22 -20.00
C ALA A 203 -9.81 -1.91 -19.40
N LYS A 204 -9.95 -3.23 -19.58
CA LYS A 204 -11.02 -4.03 -18.95
C LYS A 204 -10.93 -3.97 -17.43
N GLU A 205 -9.76 -4.23 -16.86
CA GLU A 205 -9.49 -4.19 -15.42
C GLU A 205 -9.87 -2.84 -14.80
N LEU A 206 -9.37 -1.74 -15.38
CA LEU A 206 -9.56 -0.39 -14.85
C LEU A 206 -10.99 0.12 -15.07
N LEU A 207 -11.50 0.08 -16.30
CA LEU A 207 -12.79 0.67 -16.65
C LEU A 207 -13.95 -0.16 -16.09
N GLY A 208 -13.81 -1.49 -16.08
CA GLY A 208 -14.78 -2.38 -15.47
C GLY A 208 -14.91 -2.12 -13.97
N ALA A 209 -13.78 -1.98 -13.26
CA ALA A 209 -13.76 -1.66 -11.84
C ALA A 209 -14.42 -0.30 -11.52
N VAL A 210 -14.12 0.73 -12.31
CA VAL A 210 -14.74 2.05 -12.16
C VAL A 210 -16.25 1.99 -12.41
N ALA A 211 -16.69 1.33 -13.48
CA ALA A 211 -18.10 1.24 -13.82
C ALA A 211 -18.90 0.50 -12.73
N ILE A 212 -18.40 -0.65 -12.26
CA ILE A 212 -19.03 -1.45 -11.21
C ILE A 212 -19.03 -0.69 -9.88
N GLY A 213 -17.89 -0.13 -9.46
CA GLY A 213 -17.79 0.64 -8.22
C GLY A 213 -18.75 1.83 -8.18
N LEU A 214 -18.90 2.55 -9.29
CA LEU A 214 -19.87 3.65 -9.40
C LEU A 214 -21.33 3.15 -9.39
N ALA A 215 -21.64 2.06 -10.11
CA ALA A 215 -22.98 1.52 -10.18
C ALA A 215 -23.48 1.00 -8.82
N VAL A 216 -22.64 0.22 -8.13
CA VAL A 216 -22.93 -0.31 -6.79
C VAL A 216 -23.04 0.84 -5.79
N SER A 217 -22.10 1.78 -5.78
CA SER A 217 -22.13 2.94 -4.88
C SER A 217 -23.34 3.83 -5.10
N PHE A 218 -23.77 4.02 -6.35
CA PHE A 218 -24.98 4.77 -6.65
C PHE A 218 -26.23 4.10 -6.06
N LEU A 219 -26.35 2.78 -6.17
CA LEU A 219 -27.46 2.03 -5.60
C LEU A 219 -27.44 2.07 -4.07
N MET A 220 -26.29 1.78 -3.46
CA MET A 220 -26.11 1.78 -2.00
C MET A 220 -26.35 3.16 -1.40
N PHE A 221 -25.92 4.24 -2.07
CA PHE A 221 -26.17 5.59 -1.59
C PHE A 221 -27.65 5.98 -1.66
N ARG A 222 -28.43 5.43 -2.60
CA ARG A 222 -29.90 5.59 -2.59
C ARG A 222 -30.53 4.92 -1.37
N LEU A 223 -30.07 3.72 -1.01
CA LEU A 223 -30.50 3.04 0.22
C LEU A 223 -30.08 3.83 1.47
N LEU A 224 -28.87 4.38 1.48
CA LEU A 224 -28.38 5.23 2.57
C LEU A 224 -29.30 6.43 2.79
N ARG A 225 -29.72 7.09 1.71
CA ARG A 225 -30.69 8.20 1.75
C ARG A 225 -32.09 7.79 2.21
N ALA A 226 -32.45 6.51 2.22
CA ALA A 226 -33.73 6.09 2.76
C ALA A 226 -33.75 6.07 4.31
N SER A 227 -32.58 6.13 4.95
CA SER A 227 -32.45 6.05 6.42
C SER A 227 -31.81 7.29 7.03
N ASN A 228 -32.24 7.65 8.23
CA ASN A 228 -31.61 8.66 9.07
C ASN A 228 -30.76 8.05 10.21
N ASN A 229 -30.63 6.71 10.28
CA ASN A 229 -29.87 6.03 11.33
C ASN A 229 -28.37 5.95 10.95
N PRO A 230 -27.45 6.61 11.69
CA PRO A 230 -26.01 6.60 11.38
C PRO A 230 -25.40 5.19 11.40
N MET A 231 -25.88 4.30 12.27
CA MET A 231 -25.41 2.92 12.30
C MET A 231 -25.75 2.16 11.01
N LEU A 232 -26.91 2.45 10.41
CA LEU A 232 -27.27 1.86 9.12
C LEU A 232 -26.43 2.43 7.98
N HIS A 233 -25.97 3.69 8.07
CA HIS A 233 -25.04 4.26 7.10
C HIS A 233 -23.70 3.50 7.09
N ILE A 234 -23.19 3.14 8.27
CA ILE A 234 -22.00 2.29 8.41
C ILE A 234 -22.24 0.92 7.75
N LEU A 235 -23.33 0.23 8.10
CA LEU A 235 -23.65 -1.08 7.51
C LEU A 235 -23.81 -1.03 5.99
N ILE A 236 -24.43 0.02 5.45
CA ILE A 236 -24.57 0.21 4.00
C ILE A 236 -23.21 0.46 3.36
N SER A 237 -22.30 1.21 4.00
CA SER A 237 -20.95 1.43 3.48
C SER A 237 -20.11 0.14 3.47
N LEU A 238 -20.24 -0.70 4.50
CA LEU A 238 -19.61 -2.04 4.54
C LEU A 238 -20.16 -2.93 3.43
N LEU A 239 -21.48 -2.99 3.27
CA LEU A 239 -22.11 -3.74 2.18
C LEU A 239 -21.66 -3.23 0.80
N ASN A 240 -21.52 -1.92 0.64
CA ASN A 240 -21.12 -1.30 -0.61
C ASN A 240 -19.73 -1.75 -1.07
N VAL A 241 -18.73 -1.68 -0.18
CA VAL A 241 -17.36 -2.07 -0.53
C VAL A 241 -17.25 -3.56 -0.82
N VAL A 242 -17.85 -4.42 0.01
CA VAL A 242 -17.80 -5.87 -0.21
C VAL A 242 -18.52 -6.25 -1.50
N ALA A 243 -19.72 -5.71 -1.74
CA ALA A 243 -20.46 -6.02 -2.97
C ALA A 243 -19.70 -5.57 -4.22
N ALA A 244 -19.13 -4.36 -4.22
CA ALA A 244 -18.36 -3.87 -5.36
C ALA A 244 -17.10 -4.72 -5.61
N TYR A 245 -16.38 -5.07 -4.55
CA TYR A 245 -15.18 -5.91 -4.63
C TYR A 245 -15.49 -7.29 -5.21
N THR A 246 -16.46 -8.01 -4.62
CA THR A 246 -16.82 -9.36 -5.05
C THR A 246 -17.40 -9.39 -6.47
N ILE A 247 -18.23 -8.42 -6.85
CA ILE A 247 -18.77 -8.35 -8.22
C ILE A 247 -17.64 -8.08 -9.23
N CYS A 248 -16.68 -7.22 -8.89
CA CYS A 248 -15.53 -6.96 -9.75
C CYS A 248 -14.67 -8.21 -9.96
N GLU A 249 -14.31 -8.90 -8.89
CA GLU A 249 -13.50 -10.12 -8.99
C GLU A 249 -14.22 -11.21 -9.79
N ALA A 250 -15.52 -11.41 -9.57
CA ALA A 250 -16.33 -12.35 -10.35
C ALA A 250 -16.37 -12.04 -11.86
N LEU A 251 -16.20 -10.77 -12.25
CA LEU A 251 -16.17 -10.32 -13.64
C LEU A 251 -14.73 -10.18 -14.20
N GLY A 252 -13.71 -10.54 -13.41
CA GLY A 252 -12.31 -10.38 -13.77
C GLY A 252 -11.91 -8.91 -13.98
N CYS A 253 -12.37 -8.05 -13.08
CA CYS A 253 -12.01 -6.64 -12.97
C CYS A 253 -11.36 -6.37 -11.59
N SER A 254 -10.63 -5.27 -11.45
CA SER A 254 -9.91 -4.97 -10.21
C SER A 254 -10.85 -4.57 -9.05
N GLY A 255 -11.08 -5.48 -8.09
CA GLY A 255 -11.84 -5.20 -6.87
C GLY A 255 -11.18 -4.10 -6.01
N VAL A 256 -9.85 -4.02 -6.04
CA VAL A 256 -9.03 -3.00 -5.37
C VAL A 256 -9.41 -1.59 -5.87
N ILE A 257 -9.48 -1.38 -7.19
CA ILE A 257 -9.90 -0.09 -7.77
C ILE A 257 -11.37 0.19 -7.47
N ALA A 258 -12.24 -0.82 -7.54
CA ALA A 258 -13.65 -0.65 -7.24
C ALA A 258 -13.86 -0.16 -5.80
N SER A 259 -13.07 -0.66 -4.85
CA SER A 259 -13.09 -0.24 -3.44
C SER A 259 -12.72 1.24 -3.26
N VAL A 260 -11.67 1.69 -3.97
CA VAL A 260 -11.24 3.10 -3.97
C VAL A 260 -12.32 4.00 -4.58
N VAL A 261 -12.92 3.59 -5.70
CA VAL A 261 -14.03 4.31 -6.34
C VAL A 261 -15.23 4.41 -5.41
N CYS A 262 -15.53 3.34 -4.67
CA CYS A 262 -16.56 3.34 -3.64
C CYS A 262 -16.29 4.36 -2.53
N GLY A 263 -15.07 4.38 -1.99
CA GLY A 263 -14.69 5.33 -0.94
C GLY A 263 -14.77 6.78 -1.40
N ILE A 264 -14.25 7.10 -2.59
CA ILE A 264 -14.35 8.47 -3.16
C ILE A 264 -15.79 8.88 -3.41
N TYR A 265 -16.63 7.95 -3.86
CA TYR A 265 -18.05 8.20 -4.05
C TYR A 265 -18.74 8.59 -2.73
N PHE A 266 -18.44 7.85 -1.66
CA PHE A 266 -18.96 8.14 -0.32
C PHE A 266 -18.41 9.46 0.22
N SER A 267 -17.10 9.71 0.12
CA SER A 267 -16.45 10.99 0.48
C SER A 267 -17.18 12.19 -0.13
N LYS A 268 -17.47 12.15 -1.44
CA LYS A 268 -18.17 13.22 -2.15
C LYS A 268 -19.60 13.42 -1.64
N ASN A 269 -20.33 12.31 -1.53
CA ASN A 269 -21.77 12.37 -1.39
C ASN A 269 -22.23 12.48 0.07
N MET A 270 -21.44 11.96 1.03
CA MET A 270 -21.73 12.03 2.46
C MET A 270 -21.62 13.47 2.96
N ALA A 271 -20.52 14.17 2.63
CA ALA A 271 -20.33 15.58 2.95
C ALA A 271 -21.50 16.46 2.45
N ARG A 272 -21.96 16.23 1.21
CA ARG A 272 -23.12 16.94 0.64
C ARG A 272 -24.43 16.56 1.33
N TYR A 273 -24.56 15.32 1.78
CA TYR A 273 -25.76 14.80 2.39
C TYR A 273 -25.98 15.36 3.80
N GLU A 274 -24.92 15.45 4.60
CA GLU A 274 -24.91 16.07 5.93
C GLU A 274 -25.29 17.55 5.87
N GLU A 275 -24.68 18.30 4.93
CA GLU A 275 -25.02 19.70 4.66
C GLU A 275 -26.52 19.89 4.32
N TRP A 276 -27.08 18.99 3.50
CA TRP A 276 -28.43 19.16 2.96
C TRP A 276 -29.54 18.79 3.95
N ARG A 277 -29.35 17.72 4.74
CA ARG A 277 -30.40 17.23 5.65
C ARG A 277 -30.38 17.88 7.03
N LYS A 278 -29.37 18.70 7.36
CA LYS A 278 -29.12 19.16 8.75
C LYS A 278 -29.12 18.00 9.76
N VAL A 279 -28.92 16.77 9.28
CA VAL A 279 -28.62 15.62 10.12
C VAL A 279 -27.16 15.82 10.46
N VAL A 280 -26.94 16.59 11.52
CA VAL A 280 -25.66 16.56 12.20
C VAL A 280 -25.60 15.16 12.77
N ASP A 281 -24.70 14.31 12.28
CA ASP A 281 -24.21 13.23 13.14
C ASP A 281 -23.46 13.95 14.26
N PRO A 282 -24.05 14.17 15.45
CA PRO A 282 -23.45 15.04 16.45
C PRO A 282 -22.16 14.44 17.02
N LYS A 283 -21.87 13.19 16.66
CA LYS A 283 -20.82 12.35 17.18
C LYS A 283 -19.92 11.78 16.08
N ASP A 284 -20.09 12.20 14.82
CA ASP A 284 -19.29 11.76 13.67
C ASP A 284 -19.07 10.23 13.62
N TRP A 285 -20.07 9.41 13.97
CA TRP A 285 -19.96 7.95 14.09
C TRP A 285 -19.46 7.27 12.82
N TYR A 286 -19.84 7.77 11.65
CA TYR A 286 -19.39 7.24 10.38
C TYR A 286 -17.88 7.41 10.20
N ASP A 287 -17.38 8.63 10.38
CA ASP A 287 -15.96 8.96 10.22
C ASP A 287 -15.11 8.30 11.31
N ASP A 288 -15.59 8.31 12.57
CA ASP A 288 -14.93 7.65 13.69
C ASP A 288 -14.82 6.13 13.49
N PHE A 289 -15.88 5.49 12.98
CA PHE A 289 -15.86 4.06 12.68
C PHE A 289 -14.80 3.73 11.62
N TRP A 290 -14.79 4.45 10.50
CA TRP A 290 -13.85 4.19 9.42
C TRP A 290 -12.41 4.54 9.82
N HIS A 291 -12.21 5.59 10.62
CA HIS A 291 -10.90 5.92 11.17
C HIS A 291 -10.39 4.83 12.14
N LEU A 292 -11.26 4.31 13.01
CA LEU A 292 -10.93 3.21 13.92
C LEU A 292 -10.62 1.93 13.13
N ALA A 293 -11.45 1.60 12.13
CA ALA A 293 -11.25 0.44 11.28
C ALA A 293 -9.91 0.52 10.53
N ASP A 294 -9.63 1.65 9.88
CA ASP A 294 -8.35 1.89 9.19
C ASP A 294 -7.15 1.74 10.15
N THR A 295 -7.23 2.38 11.31
CA THR A 295 -6.17 2.30 12.32
C THR A 295 -5.94 0.86 12.79
N LEU A 296 -7.02 0.12 13.08
CA LEU A 296 -6.92 -1.25 13.56
C LEU A 296 -6.35 -2.18 12.49
N LEU A 297 -6.86 -2.12 11.27
CA LEU A 297 -6.47 -2.98 10.15
C LEU A 297 -5.00 -2.75 9.76
N ASN A 298 -4.57 -1.48 9.66
CA ASN A 298 -3.17 -1.15 9.39
C ASN A 298 -2.24 -1.58 10.53
N ASN A 299 -2.64 -1.41 11.79
CA ASN A 299 -1.82 -1.85 12.92
C ASN A 299 -1.60 -3.37 12.92
N ILE A 300 -2.63 -4.14 12.60
CA ILE A 300 -2.52 -5.60 12.44
C ILE A 300 -1.54 -5.91 11.30
N LEU A 301 -1.73 -5.27 10.14
CA LEU A 301 -0.89 -5.44 8.96
C LEU A 301 0.59 -5.14 9.25
N PHE A 302 0.91 -4.06 9.97
CA PHE A 302 2.29 -3.71 10.30
C PHE A 302 2.95 -4.71 11.25
N ILE A 303 2.21 -5.30 12.19
CA ILE A 303 2.74 -6.38 13.02
C ILE A 303 3.05 -7.62 12.19
N LEU A 304 2.11 -8.02 11.32
CA LEU A 304 2.29 -9.18 10.46
C LEU A 304 3.51 -9.00 9.53
N ILE A 305 3.66 -7.81 8.94
CA ILE A 305 4.87 -7.43 8.18
C ILE A 305 6.12 -7.56 9.05
N GLY A 306 6.07 -7.03 10.27
CA GLY A 306 7.13 -7.08 11.28
C GLY A 306 7.59 -8.50 11.63
N CYS A 307 6.69 -9.48 11.58
CA CYS A 307 7.03 -10.89 11.80
C CYS A 307 7.51 -11.59 10.51
N ALA A 308 7.04 -11.16 9.34
CA ALA A 308 7.28 -11.84 8.07
C ALA A 308 8.77 -11.94 7.66
N VAL A 309 9.65 -11.02 8.10
CA VAL A 309 11.09 -11.08 7.79
C VAL A 309 11.76 -12.34 8.30
N LEU A 310 11.25 -12.94 9.37
CA LEU A 310 11.88 -14.13 9.94
C LEU A 310 11.77 -15.35 9.04
N ASN A 311 10.77 -15.37 8.15
CA ASN A 311 10.55 -16.46 7.21
C ASN A 311 11.31 -16.23 5.89
N LEU A 312 12.35 -15.37 5.90
CA LEU A 312 13.22 -15.16 4.75
C LEU A 312 13.94 -16.47 4.38
N PRO A 313 13.78 -16.96 3.14
CA PRO A 313 14.45 -18.17 2.70
C PRO A 313 15.96 -17.94 2.65
N HIS A 314 16.72 -18.97 2.96
CA HIS A 314 18.17 -18.93 2.86
C HIS A 314 18.59 -18.91 1.38
N HIS A 315 19.46 -17.97 1.01
CA HIS A 315 19.98 -17.87 -0.34
C HIS A 315 21.45 -17.41 -0.32
N PRO A 316 22.36 -18.03 -1.09
CA PRO A 316 23.79 -17.71 -1.07
C PRO A 316 24.08 -16.25 -1.46
N LEU A 317 23.26 -15.69 -2.36
CA LEU A 317 23.40 -14.31 -2.84
C LEU A 317 22.53 -13.29 -2.09
N ILE A 318 22.05 -13.62 -0.88
CA ILE A 318 21.09 -12.77 -0.17
C ILE A 318 21.58 -11.32 -0.01
N ALA A 319 22.85 -11.10 0.33
CA ALA A 319 23.40 -9.75 0.49
C ALA A 319 23.36 -8.94 -0.82
N ALA A 320 23.70 -9.57 -1.95
CA ALA A 320 23.64 -8.95 -3.26
C ALA A 320 22.18 -8.64 -3.65
N LEU A 321 21.26 -9.59 -3.43
CA LEU A 321 19.84 -9.42 -3.71
C LEU A 321 19.24 -8.26 -2.91
N VAL A 322 19.55 -8.16 -1.61
CA VAL A 322 19.07 -7.08 -0.73
C VAL A 322 19.56 -5.72 -1.21
N PHE A 323 20.86 -5.59 -1.46
CA PHE A 323 21.44 -4.32 -1.88
C PHE A 323 20.94 -3.90 -3.27
N GLY A 324 20.90 -4.86 -4.21
CA GLY A 324 20.36 -4.66 -5.56
C GLY A 324 18.89 -4.25 -5.52
N ALA A 325 18.04 -4.97 -4.78
CA ALA A 325 16.62 -4.66 -4.62
C ALA A 325 16.37 -3.22 -4.19
N ILE A 326 17.09 -2.76 -3.15
CA ILE A 326 16.95 -1.40 -2.62
C ILE A 326 17.31 -0.35 -3.66
N LEU A 327 18.48 -0.49 -4.30
CA LEU A 327 18.96 0.47 -5.30
C LEU A 327 18.05 0.50 -6.53
N ILE A 328 17.65 -0.68 -7.02
CA ILE A 328 16.78 -0.81 -8.19
C ILE A 328 15.39 -0.24 -7.89
N ASN A 329 14.84 -0.48 -6.69
CA ASN A 329 13.58 0.11 -6.25
C ASN A 329 13.64 1.64 -6.26
N MET A 330 14.71 2.22 -5.71
CA MET A 330 14.88 3.68 -5.70
C MET A 330 15.03 4.25 -7.12
N ALA A 331 15.82 3.60 -7.98
CA ALA A 331 16.02 4.03 -9.37
C ALA A 331 14.73 3.93 -10.20
N ALA A 332 13.99 2.83 -10.06
CA ALA A 332 12.72 2.60 -10.75
C ALA A 332 11.64 3.59 -10.31
N ARG A 333 11.54 3.89 -9.01
CA ARG A 333 10.60 4.87 -8.49
C ARG A 333 10.97 6.30 -8.93
N PHE A 334 12.25 6.67 -8.84
CA PHE A 334 12.71 7.98 -9.31
C PHE A 334 12.42 8.18 -10.80
N THR A 335 12.63 7.14 -11.61
CA THR A 335 12.35 7.17 -13.05
C THR A 335 10.84 7.27 -13.34
N GLY A 336 10.01 6.44 -12.70
CA GLY A 336 8.55 6.47 -12.91
C GLY A 336 7.91 7.79 -12.48
N VAL A 337 8.30 8.31 -11.32
CA VAL A 337 7.79 9.58 -10.82
C VAL A 337 8.34 10.73 -11.66
N GLY A 338 9.63 10.71 -11.99
CA GLY A 338 10.29 11.76 -12.76
C GLY A 338 9.70 11.90 -14.16
N THR A 339 9.52 10.78 -14.87
CA THR A 339 8.86 10.76 -16.19
C THR A 339 7.42 11.27 -16.10
N SER A 340 6.65 10.81 -15.11
CA SER A 340 5.27 11.29 -14.89
C SER A 340 5.23 12.78 -14.58
N ALA A 341 6.13 13.28 -13.73
CA ALA A 341 6.24 14.69 -13.36
C ALA A 341 6.64 15.58 -14.55
N LEU A 342 7.49 15.07 -15.45
CA LEU A 342 7.84 15.76 -16.70
C LEU A 342 6.63 15.90 -17.63
N ILE A 343 5.83 14.83 -17.77
CA ILE A 343 4.62 14.81 -18.62
C ILE A 343 3.49 15.68 -18.04
N ILE A 344 3.34 15.71 -16.71
CA ILE A 344 2.39 16.60 -16.02
C ILE A 344 2.70 18.07 -16.32
N GLY A 345 3.98 18.41 -16.43
CA GLY A 345 4.48 19.76 -16.72
C GLY A 345 4.62 20.62 -15.46
N LYS A 346 5.61 21.52 -15.47
CA LYS A 346 6.03 22.34 -14.31
C LYS A 346 4.89 23.14 -13.64
N HIS A 347 3.90 23.59 -14.41
CA HIS A 347 2.81 24.41 -13.90
C HIS A 347 1.73 23.65 -13.12
N LYS A 348 1.72 22.32 -13.16
CA LYS A 348 0.72 21.49 -12.47
C LYS A 348 1.28 20.75 -11.25
N ILE A 349 2.57 20.94 -10.95
CA ILE A 349 3.17 20.46 -9.70
C ILE A 349 2.69 21.38 -8.56
N PRO A 350 2.09 20.82 -7.49
CA PRO A 350 1.56 21.62 -6.39
C PRO A 350 2.68 22.37 -5.65
N ASN A 351 2.32 23.48 -5.00
CA ASN A 351 3.18 24.19 -4.05
C ASN A 351 4.52 24.72 -4.63
N ARG A 352 4.61 24.95 -5.95
CA ARG A 352 5.78 25.51 -6.65
C ARG A 352 7.08 24.70 -6.51
N TYR A 353 7.01 23.39 -6.31
CA TYR A 353 8.19 22.53 -6.44
C TYR A 353 8.69 22.51 -7.88
N ASN A 354 10.01 22.41 -8.07
CA ASN A 354 10.54 22.01 -9.37
C ASN A 354 10.38 20.49 -9.56
N THR A 355 10.64 20.00 -10.77
CA THR A 355 10.49 18.57 -11.09
C THR A 355 11.38 17.69 -10.22
N VAL A 356 12.61 18.11 -9.94
CA VAL A 356 13.58 17.32 -9.15
C VAL A 356 13.14 17.21 -7.70
N GLU A 357 12.82 18.33 -7.04
CA GLU A 357 12.31 18.37 -5.66
C GLU A 357 11.06 17.53 -5.49
N PHE A 358 10.11 17.66 -6.43
CA PHE A 358 8.88 16.88 -6.39
C PHE A 358 9.18 15.39 -6.57
N THR A 359 10.05 15.03 -7.52
CA THR A 359 10.44 13.64 -7.77
C THR A 359 11.16 13.05 -6.57
N THR A 360 12.10 13.76 -5.96
CA THR A 360 12.82 13.33 -4.75
C THR A 360 11.85 13.18 -3.58
N LEU A 361 10.93 14.13 -3.39
CA LEU A 361 9.92 14.08 -2.32
C LEU A 361 9.03 12.83 -2.46
N MET A 362 8.46 12.64 -3.65
CA MET A 362 7.56 11.52 -3.96
C MET A 362 8.27 10.16 -3.97
N THR A 363 9.56 10.13 -4.29
CA THR A 363 10.39 8.90 -4.26
C THR A 363 10.77 8.54 -2.83
N TRP A 364 11.08 9.52 -1.98
CA TRP A 364 11.43 9.24 -0.58
C TRP A 364 10.20 9.02 0.31
N SER A 365 9.04 9.58 -0.07
CA SER A 365 7.76 9.32 0.58
C SER A 365 7.14 7.98 0.20
N ALA A 366 7.75 7.21 -0.70
CA ALA A 366 7.24 5.96 -1.25
C ALA A 366 7.44 4.78 -0.30
N LEU A 367 6.82 4.83 0.88
CA LEU A 367 6.83 3.72 1.83
C LEU A 367 6.00 2.56 1.28
N LYS A 368 6.40 1.32 1.51
CA LYS A 368 5.63 0.15 1.05
C LYS A 368 4.60 -0.29 2.08
N GLY A 369 3.45 -0.73 1.60
CA GLY A 369 2.40 -1.35 2.40
C GLY A 369 2.42 -2.88 2.33
N GLY A 370 1.49 -3.50 3.05
CA GLY A 370 1.36 -4.97 3.10
C GLY A 370 0.91 -5.62 1.80
N LEU A 371 0.35 -4.85 0.87
CA LEU A 371 -0.07 -5.35 -0.45
C LEU A 371 1.09 -6.02 -1.21
N SER A 372 2.29 -5.42 -1.17
CA SER A 372 3.48 -6.02 -1.79
C SER A 372 3.77 -7.41 -1.24
N LEU A 373 3.67 -7.60 0.07
CA LEU A 373 3.90 -8.91 0.69
C LEU A 373 2.83 -9.93 0.27
N ALA A 374 1.55 -9.55 0.26
CA ALA A 374 0.49 -10.47 -0.14
C ALA A 374 0.61 -10.90 -1.61
N LEU A 375 0.92 -9.97 -2.51
CA LEU A 375 1.17 -10.30 -3.91
C LEU A 375 2.37 -11.22 -4.09
N ALA A 376 3.47 -10.99 -3.35
CA ALA A 376 4.62 -11.90 -3.37
C ALA A 376 4.25 -13.31 -2.89
N LEU A 377 3.52 -13.43 -1.78
CA LEU A 377 3.08 -14.72 -1.24
C LEU A 377 2.17 -15.47 -2.25
N SER A 378 1.27 -14.75 -2.94
CA SER A 378 0.41 -15.34 -3.98
C SER A 378 1.17 -15.96 -5.16
N THR A 379 2.46 -15.63 -5.31
CA THR A 379 3.28 -16.23 -6.37
C THR A 379 3.74 -17.64 -6.05
N ALA A 380 3.60 -18.10 -4.80
CA ALA A 380 3.95 -19.46 -4.38
C ALA A 380 3.18 -20.53 -5.17
N GLU A 381 1.95 -20.23 -5.58
CA GLU A 381 1.05 -21.17 -6.24
C GLU A 381 1.47 -21.53 -7.67
N PHE A 382 2.21 -20.65 -8.35
CA PHE A 382 2.50 -20.79 -9.78
C PHE A 382 3.98 -20.64 -10.14
N LEU A 383 4.86 -20.29 -9.20
CA LEU A 383 6.29 -20.19 -9.45
C LEU A 383 7.09 -21.37 -8.88
N PRO A 384 8.19 -21.75 -9.54
CA PRO A 384 9.17 -22.65 -8.94
C PRO A 384 9.75 -22.08 -7.64
N GLN A 385 10.07 -22.95 -6.68
CA GLN A 385 10.55 -22.56 -5.35
C GLN A 385 11.79 -21.64 -5.39
N SER A 386 12.72 -21.85 -6.34
CA SER A 386 13.93 -21.02 -6.49
C SER A 386 13.59 -19.57 -6.81
N SER A 387 12.72 -19.36 -7.80
CA SER A 387 12.23 -18.06 -8.24
C SER A 387 11.39 -17.38 -7.15
N TYR A 388 10.49 -18.15 -6.52
CA TYR A 388 9.67 -17.68 -5.41
C TYR A 388 10.53 -17.14 -4.25
N ASN A 389 11.57 -17.87 -3.85
CA ASN A 389 12.47 -17.46 -2.77
C ASN A 389 13.15 -16.11 -3.08
N VAL A 390 13.61 -15.90 -4.32
CA VAL A 390 14.22 -14.62 -4.73
C VAL A 390 13.19 -13.49 -4.67
N LEU A 391 11.98 -13.70 -5.19
CA LEU A 391 10.89 -12.70 -5.14
C LEU A 391 10.55 -12.31 -3.70
N LEU A 392 10.45 -13.29 -2.81
CA LEU A 392 10.15 -13.07 -1.40
C LEU A 392 11.25 -12.25 -0.71
N ILE A 393 12.52 -12.64 -0.88
CA ILE A 393 13.68 -11.92 -0.33
C ILE A 393 13.64 -10.46 -0.77
N VAL A 394 13.50 -10.22 -2.07
CA VAL A 394 13.53 -8.87 -2.65
C VAL A 394 12.35 -8.04 -2.17
N THR A 395 11.15 -8.61 -2.13
CA THR A 395 9.93 -7.90 -1.71
C THR A 395 10.01 -7.51 -0.24
N ILE A 396 10.31 -8.47 0.64
CA ILE A 396 10.37 -8.25 2.08
C ILE A 396 11.46 -7.23 2.41
N THR A 397 12.66 -7.37 1.85
CA THR A 397 13.78 -6.49 2.17
C THR A 397 13.56 -5.07 1.65
N THR A 398 12.97 -4.91 0.47
CA THR A 398 12.54 -3.61 -0.05
C THR A 398 11.51 -2.98 0.89
N MET A 399 10.47 -3.73 1.27
CA MET A 399 9.42 -3.24 2.15
C MET A 399 9.99 -2.74 3.48
N TYR A 400 10.84 -3.53 4.14
CA TYR A 400 11.50 -3.14 5.38
C TYR A 400 12.39 -1.92 5.25
N PHE A 401 13.21 -1.87 4.19
CA PHE A 401 14.04 -0.70 3.92
C PHE A 401 13.19 0.56 3.78
N THR A 402 12.09 0.50 3.01
CA THR A 402 11.23 1.67 2.84
C THR A 402 10.58 2.07 4.16
N ILE A 403 9.89 1.16 4.86
CA ILE A 403 9.15 1.51 6.08
C ILE A 403 10.09 2.01 7.18
N VAL A 404 11.19 1.31 7.45
CA VAL A 404 12.08 1.63 8.56
C VAL A 404 13.08 2.72 8.17
N VAL A 405 13.87 2.50 7.12
CA VAL A 405 14.96 3.43 6.77
C VAL A 405 14.43 4.69 6.10
N GLN A 406 13.61 4.57 5.05
CA GLN A 406 13.03 5.78 4.42
C GLN A 406 12.06 6.48 5.37
N GLY A 407 11.24 5.74 6.10
CA GLY A 407 10.31 6.30 7.08
C GLY A 407 11.00 7.14 8.16
N LEU A 408 12.05 6.63 8.81
CA LEU A 408 12.80 7.36 9.84
C LEU A 408 13.58 8.56 9.29
N THR A 409 14.05 8.47 8.05
CA THR A 409 14.82 9.56 7.40
C THR A 409 13.95 10.59 6.69
N MET A 410 12.65 10.31 6.49
CA MET A 410 11.75 11.11 5.66
C MET A 410 11.65 12.57 6.10
N LYS A 411 11.56 12.81 7.42
CA LYS A 411 11.50 14.17 7.98
C LYS A 411 12.73 14.99 7.62
N ASN A 412 13.91 14.39 7.67
CA ASN A 412 15.17 15.06 7.38
C ASN A 412 15.27 15.41 5.90
N VAL A 413 14.94 14.45 5.02
CA VAL A 413 14.92 14.68 3.56
C VAL A 413 13.92 15.77 3.19
N PHE A 414 12.72 15.75 3.77
CA PHE A 414 11.72 16.80 3.56
C PHE A 414 12.23 18.18 3.97
N SER A 415 12.90 18.31 5.12
CA SER A 415 13.46 19.57 5.58
C SER A 415 14.53 20.14 4.64
N LEU A 416 15.35 19.27 4.04
CA LEU A 416 16.37 19.66 3.06
C LEU A 416 15.72 20.15 1.76
N ILE A 417 14.67 19.47 1.30
CA ILE A 417 13.90 19.87 0.10
C ILE A 417 13.23 21.23 0.33
N GLU A 418 12.57 21.45 1.48
CA GLU A 418 11.95 22.73 1.79
C GLU A 418 12.96 23.87 1.89
N LYS A 419 14.14 23.61 2.47
CA LYS A 419 15.23 24.60 2.52
C LYS A 419 15.69 24.99 1.11
N HIS A 420 15.99 24.00 0.26
CA HIS A 420 16.42 24.24 -1.11
C HIS A 420 15.38 25.01 -1.93
N LYS A 421 14.10 24.64 -1.76
CA LYS A 421 12.98 25.34 -2.39
C LYS A 421 12.85 26.78 -1.92
N ALA A 422 12.98 27.04 -0.62
CA ALA A 422 12.91 28.38 -0.06
C ALA A 422 14.03 29.27 -0.62
N ASP A 423 15.25 28.74 -0.73
CA ASP A 423 16.40 29.44 -1.30
C ASP A 423 16.17 29.75 -2.79
N ARG A 424 15.63 28.80 -3.58
CA ARG A 424 15.29 29.05 -4.99
C ARG A 424 14.23 30.14 -5.16
N ILE A 425 13.17 30.15 -4.34
CA ILE A 425 12.05 31.09 -4.52
C ILE A 425 12.45 32.53 -4.12
N ARG A 426 13.51 32.68 -3.32
CA ARG A 426 14.05 34.00 -2.94
C ARG A 426 14.92 34.64 -4.02
N LEU A 427 15.48 33.84 -4.94
CA LEU A 427 16.22 34.26 -6.13
C LEU A 427 15.25 34.53 -7.28
#